data_AF-A0A2L2YY64-F1
#
_entry.id   AF-A0A2L2YY64-F1
#
_cell.length_a   1.000
_cell.length_b   1.000
_cell.length_c   1.000
_cell.angle_alpha   90.00
_cell.angle_beta   90.00
_cell.angle_gamma   90.00
#
_symmetry.space_group_name_H-M   'P 1'
#
loop_
_entity.id
_entity.type
_entity.pdbx_description
1 polymer ?
#
loop_
_entity_poly.entity_id
_entity_poly.type
_entity_poly.pdbx_seq_one_letter_code
_entity_poly.pdbx_strand_id
1 'polypeptide(L)'
;STNKSLTQVLSDVFNSPVYTLENANSACFGSALRAKHGLLGEDFCFHDMFCEPLGIHLSASPSKDAAQVYGSMAARYRILQEKVLKLQNS
;
A
#
# COMPACT_ATOMS: atom_id res chain seq x y z
N SER A 1 6.19 4.99 6.92
CA SER A 1 5.13 5.90 7.42
C SER A 1 5.17 5.86 8.93
N THR A 2 5.32 7.01 9.59
CA THR A 2 5.56 7.05 11.05
C THR A 2 4.27 7.00 11.86
N ASN A 3 3.12 7.32 11.25
CA ASN A 3 1.83 7.35 11.94
C ASN A 3 1.11 5.99 11.84
N LYS A 4 1.16 5.23 12.94
CA LYS A 4 0.53 3.90 13.05
C LYS A 4 -0.99 3.93 12.92
N SER A 5 -1.64 5.01 13.33
CA SER A 5 -3.10 5.14 13.22
C SER A 5 -3.53 5.27 11.75
N LEU A 6 -2.76 5.99 10.93
CA LEU A 6 -3.03 6.09 9.50
C LEU A 6 -2.79 4.78 8.76
N THR A 7 -1.73 4.03 9.10
CA THR A 7 -1.48 2.72 8.49
C THR A 7 -2.53 1.68 8.91
N GLN A 8 -3.06 1.78 10.12
CA GLN A 8 -4.18 0.96 10.58
C GLN A 8 -5.46 1.24 9.79
N VAL A 9 -5.86 2.51 9.67
CA VAL A 9 -7.05 2.90 8.87
C VAL A 9 -6.89 2.44 7.42
N LEU A 10 -5.70 2.58 6.84
CA LEU A 10 -5.43 2.11 5.48
C LEU A 10 -5.56 0.58 5.39
N SER A 11 -5.04 -0.16 6.37
CA SER A 11 -5.17 -1.61 6.43
C SER A 11 -6.63 -2.06 6.54
N ASP A 12 -7.41 -1.37 7.37
CA ASP A 12 -8.82 -1.69 7.60
C ASP A 12 -9.71 -1.34 6.39
N VAL A 13 -9.50 -0.18 5.75
CA VAL A 13 -10.25 0.24 4.56
C VAL A 13 -10.03 -0.71 3.39
N PHE A 14 -8.78 -1.12 3.15
CA PHE A 14 -8.44 -2.04 2.06
C PHE A 14 -8.57 -3.52 2.45
N ASN A 15 -8.90 -3.81 3.70
CA ASN A 15 -8.95 -5.16 4.26
C ASN A 15 -7.71 -6.00 3.92
N SER A 16 -6.52 -5.38 4.02
CA SER A 16 -5.25 -5.95 3.56
C SER A 16 -4.09 -5.52 4.46
N PRO A 17 -3.09 -6.37 4.71
CA PRO A 17 -1.92 -6.00 5.51
C PRO A 17 -1.12 -4.87 4.85
N VAL A 18 -0.65 -3.94 5.67
CA VAL A 18 0.17 -2.79 5.23
C VAL A 18 1.61 -3.00 5.67
N TYR A 19 2.52 -2.88 4.72
CA TYR A 19 3.97 -2.99 4.96
C TYR A 19 4.64 -1.63 4.82
N THR A 20 5.68 -1.40 5.61
CA THR A 20 6.52 -0.21 5.52
C THR A 20 7.95 -0.59 5.19
N LEU A 21 8.55 0.15 4.28
CA LEU A 21 9.98 0.12 4.00
C LEU A 21 10.67 1.19 4.86
N GLU A 22 11.74 0.84 5.55
CA GLU A 22 12.53 1.77 6.38
C GLU A 22 13.24 2.86 5.55
N ASN A 23 13.52 2.59 4.27
CA ASN A 23 14.26 3.50 3.40
C ASN A 23 13.36 4.59 2.80
N ALA A 24 13.73 5.86 3.02
CA ALA A 24 13.06 7.03 2.43
C ALA A 24 13.37 7.22 0.93
N ASN A 25 14.48 6.67 0.42
CA ASN A 25 14.99 6.87 -0.94
C ASN A 25 14.60 5.71 -1.88
N SER A 26 13.30 5.46 -2.02
CA SER A 26 12.77 4.36 -2.83
C SER A 26 13.27 4.35 -4.28
N ALA A 27 13.42 5.53 -4.90
CA ALA A 27 13.94 5.66 -6.26
C ALA A 27 15.42 5.22 -6.36
N CYS A 28 16.28 5.69 -5.46
CA CYS A 28 17.69 5.32 -5.45
C CYS A 28 17.87 3.82 -5.16
N PHE A 29 17.11 3.31 -4.18
CA PHE A 29 17.10 1.89 -3.83
C PHE A 29 16.63 1.02 -4.99
N GLY A 30 15.55 1.41 -5.66
CA GLY A 30 15.05 0.73 -6.85
C GLY A 30 16.05 0.73 -8.01
N SER A 31 16.77 1.82 -8.23
CA SER A 31 17.84 1.90 -9.24
C SER A 31 19.00 0.96 -8.91
N ALA A 32 19.41 0.87 -7.65
CA ALA A 32 20.44 -0.07 -7.21
C ALA A 32 19.99 -1.53 -7.40
N LEU A 33 18.74 -1.86 -7.06
CA LEU A 33 18.17 -3.19 -7.30
C LEU A 33 18.13 -3.53 -8.80
N ARG A 34 17.73 -2.58 -9.65
CA ARG A 34 17.74 -2.77 -11.11
C ARG A 34 19.15 -2.92 -11.67
N ALA A 35 20.13 -2.18 -11.16
CA ALA A 35 21.53 -2.33 -11.57
C ALA A 35 22.08 -3.71 -11.17
N LYS A 36 21.78 -4.19 -9.96
CA LYS A 36 22.13 -5.56 -9.50
C LYS A 36 21.44 -6.61 -10.38
N HIS A 37 20.17 -6.44 -10.69
CA HIS A 37 19.42 -7.32 -11.57
C HIS A 37 20.04 -7.40 -12.97
N GLY A 38 20.43 -6.26 -13.55
CA GLY A 38 21.14 -6.22 -14.83
C GLY A 38 22.50 -6.93 -14.82
N LEU A 39 23.18 -6.98 -13.67
CA LEU A 39 24.43 -7.74 -13.50
C LEU A 39 24.19 -9.26 -13.40
N LEU A 40 23.07 -9.68 -12.80
CA LEU A 40 22.71 -11.10 -12.65
C LEU A 40 22.20 -11.72 -13.96
N GLY A 41 21.81 -10.89 -14.93
CA GLY A 41 21.37 -11.31 -16.26
C GLY A 41 19.87 -11.57 -16.37
N GLU A 42 19.41 -11.80 -17.60
CA GLU A 42 17.98 -11.93 -17.94
C GLU A 42 17.31 -13.19 -17.37
N ASP A 43 18.10 -14.23 -17.08
CA ASP A 43 17.60 -15.48 -16.50
C ASP A 43 17.22 -15.35 -15.02
N PHE A 44 17.66 -14.26 -14.35
CA PHE A 44 17.34 -14.02 -12.95
C PHE A 44 15.99 -13.29 -12.82
N CYS A 45 15.05 -13.84 -12.04
CA CYS A 45 13.77 -13.21 -11.82
C CYS A 45 13.91 -11.98 -10.89
N PHE A 46 13.41 -10.82 -11.32
CA PHE A 46 13.49 -9.60 -10.51
C PHE A 46 12.80 -9.75 -9.14
N HIS A 47 11.77 -10.60 -9.04
CA HIS A 47 11.07 -10.86 -7.77
C HIS A 47 12.00 -11.45 -6.70
N ASP A 48 12.98 -12.24 -7.11
CA ASP A 48 13.92 -12.90 -6.19
C ASP A 48 14.89 -11.89 -5.55
N MET A 49 14.96 -10.66 -6.06
CA MET A 49 15.69 -9.56 -5.42
C MET A 49 15.09 -9.12 -4.09
N PHE A 50 13.85 -9.52 -3.81
CA PHE A 50 13.13 -9.18 -2.58
C PHE A 50 13.11 -10.34 -1.57
N CYS A 51 13.78 -11.46 -1.86
CA CYS A 51 13.91 -12.59 -0.92
C CYS A 51 14.84 -12.27 0.26
N GLU A 52 15.80 -11.36 0.06
CA GLU A 52 16.63 -10.84 1.14
C GLU A 52 15.83 -9.86 2.02
N PRO A 53 16.13 -9.73 3.32
CA PRO A 53 15.46 -8.78 4.19
C PRO A 53 15.80 -7.33 3.78
N LEU A 54 14.93 -6.68 3.00
CA LEU A 54 15.13 -5.31 2.51
C LEU A 54 14.67 -4.22 3.51
N GLY A 55 14.54 -4.55 4.80
CA GLY A 55 13.94 -3.64 5.78
C GLY A 55 12.47 -3.35 5.48
N ILE A 56 11.73 -4.39 5.09
CA ILE A 56 10.26 -4.36 4.96
C ILE A 56 9.67 -4.96 6.21
N HIS A 57 8.76 -4.24 6.85
CA HIS A 57 8.12 -4.66 8.10
C HIS A 57 6.61 -4.53 7.99
N LEU A 58 5.90 -5.48 8.59
CA LEU A 58 4.46 -5.36 8.76
C LEU A 58 4.16 -4.19 9.69
N SER A 59 3.40 -3.22 9.19
CA SER A 59 3.03 -2.01 9.93
C SER A 59 1.64 -2.13 10.56
N ALA A 60 0.69 -2.72 9.85
CA ALA A 60 -0.66 -2.93 10.33
C ALA A 60 -1.30 -4.14 9.64
N SER A 61 -2.22 -4.79 10.35
CA SER A 61 -3.07 -5.86 9.84
C SER A 61 -4.54 -5.46 10.01
N PRO A 62 -5.42 -5.89 9.10
CA PRO A 62 -6.83 -5.50 9.16
C PRO A 62 -7.50 -6.04 10.42
N SER A 63 -8.36 -5.22 11.01
CA SER A 63 -9.22 -5.58 12.13
C SER A 63 -10.29 -6.56 11.67
N LYS A 64 -10.76 -7.46 12.56
CA LYS A 64 -11.67 -8.55 12.21
C LYS A 64 -13.02 -8.06 11.65
N ASP A 65 -13.45 -6.88 12.10
CA ASP A 65 -14.69 -6.21 11.74
C ASP A 65 -14.50 -5.17 10.61
N ALA A 66 -13.27 -4.92 10.16
CA ALA A 66 -12.96 -3.88 9.19
C ALA A 66 -13.77 -4.00 7.90
N ALA A 67 -13.87 -5.20 7.33
CA ALA A 67 -14.64 -5.45 6.11
C ALA A 67 -16.12 -5.08 6.27
N GLN A 68 -16.72 -5.34 7.43
CA GLN A 68 -18.13 -5.03 7.69
C GLN A 68 -18.34 -3.52 7.85
N VAL A 69 -17.48 -2.87 8.63
CA VAL A 69 -17.58 -1.44 8.91
C VAL A 69 -17.29 -0.63 7.63
N TYR A 70 -16.10 -0.82 7.05
CA TYR A 70 -15.64 -0.02 5.91
C TYR A 70 -16.38 -0.33 4.62
N GLY A 71 -16.90 -1.55 4.43
CA GLY A 71 -17.73 -1.89 3.27
C GLY A 71 -19.00 -1.02 3.19
N SER A 72 -19.73 -0.90 4.30
CA SER A 72 -20.92 -0.05 4.37
C SER A 72 -20.59 1.45 4.22
N MET A 73 -19.48 1.89 4.82
CA MET A 73 -19.01 3.26 4.72
C MET A 73 -18.59 3.64 3.29
N ALA A 74 -17.89 2.75 2.58
CA ALA A 74 -17.45 2.97 1.21
C ALA A 74 -18.64 3.14 0.26
N ALA A 75 -19.70 2.32 0.42
CA ALA A 75 -20.94 2.47 -0.33
C ALA A 75 -21.59 3.83 -0.09
N ARG A 76 -21.68 4.28 1.16
CA ARG A 76 -22.20 5.61 1.51
C ARG A 76 -21.32 6.73 0.95
N TYR A 77 -20.01 6.58 1.00
CA TYR A 77 -19.05 7.57 0.49
C TYR A 77 -19.24 7.80 -1.01
N ARG A 78 -19.45 6.73 -1.79
CA ARG A 78 -19.74 6.81 -3.23
C ARG A 78 -21.01 7.62 -3.52
N ILE A 79 -22.09 7.37 -2.77
CA ILE A 79 -23.36 8.12 -2.92
C ILE A 79 -23.13 9.62 -2.65
N LEU A 80 -22.37 9.96 -1.62
CA LEU A 80 -22.07 11.35 -1.28
C LEU A 80 -21.22 12.02 -2.36
N GLN A 81 -20.22 11.32 -2.89
CA GLN A 81 -19.39 11.80 -3.99
C GLN A 81 -20.26 12.13 -5.22
N GLU A 82 -21.19 11.25 -5.59
CA GLU A 82 -22.11 11.49 -6.71
C GLU A 82 -23.02 12.69 -6.48
N LYS A 83 -23.51 12.90 -5.25
CA LYS A 83 -24.33 14.06 -4.90
C LYS A 83 -23.54 15.37 -5.04
N VAL A 84 -22.29 15.40 -4.57
CA VAL A 84 -21.42 16.58 -4.69
C VAL A 84 -21.15 16.91 -6.16
N LEU A 85 -20.85 15.91 -6.98
CA LEU A 85 -20.63 16.10 -8.42
C LEU A 85 -21.88 16.65 -9.14
N LYS A 86 -23.07 16.19 -8.75
CA LYS A 86 -24.33 16.73 -9.30
C LYS A 86 -24.58 18.19 -8.90
N LEU A 87 -24.17 18.59 -7.69
CA LEU A 87 -24.30 19.97 -7.22
C LEU A 87 -23.29 20.92 -7.90
N GLN A 88 -22.11 20.43 -8.29
CA GLN A 88 -21.11 21.24 -9.01
C GLN A 88 -21.46 21.47 -10.48
N ASN A 89 -22.26 20.58 -11.07
CA ASN A 89 -22.66 20.64 -12.48
C ASN A 89 -24.06 21.27 -12.69
N SER A 90 -24.69 21.77 -11.63
CA SER A 90 -26.00 22.45 -11.65
C SER A 90 -25.86 23.93 -11.38
#